data_AF-A0A385SRM5-F1
#
_entry.id   AF-A0A385SRM5-F1
#
_cell.length_a   1.000
_cell.length_b   1.000
_cell.length_c   1.000
_cell.angle_alpha   90.00
_cell.angle_beta   90.00
_cell.angle_gamma   90.00
#
_symmetry.space_group_name_H-M   'P 1'
#
loop_
_entity.id
_entity.type
_entity.pdbx_description
1 polymer ?
#
loop_
_entity_poly.entity_id
_entity_poly.type
_entity_poly.pdbx_seq_one_letter_code
_entity_poly.pdbx_strand_id
1 'polypeptide(L)' 'MNKKYFKYINTLLVVIPMTLIMAFVGLMRNYGFGEAWFLKFLNAWSVMLPVAYLSAFIIIPRARKLAEKITTKS' A
#
# COMPACT_ATOMS: atom_id res chain seq x y z
N MET A 1 -18.63 -18.84 -2.73
CA MET A 1 -17.23 -18.39 -2.47
C MET A 1 -17.08 -17.96 -1.01
N ASN A 2 -16.16 -18.58 -0.28
CA ASN A 2 -15.97 -18.36 1.17
C ASN A 2 -15.52 -16.92 1.46
N LYS A 3 -16.31 -16.15 2.22
CA LYS A 3 -16.12 -14.71 2.54
C LYS A 3 -14.76 -14.37 3.18
N LYS A 4 -13.99 -15.37 3.62
CA LYS A 4 -12.68 -15.23 4.25
C LYS A 4 -11.61 -14.76 3.26
N TYR A 5 -11.59 -15.29 2.03
CA TYR A 5 -10.62 -14.89 0.99
C TYR A 5 -10.93 -13.52 0.39
N PHE A 6 -12.20 -13.11 0.41
CA PHE A 6 -12.64 -11.82 -0.11
C PHE A 6 -11.93 -10.64 0.57
N LYS A 7 -11.69 -10.73 1.88
CA LYS A 7 -10.95 -9.69 2.62
C LYS A 7 -9.48 -9.61 2.18
N TYR A 8 -8.80 -10.75 2.02
CA TYR A 8 -7.40 -10.79 1.59
C TYR A 8 -7.22 -10.31 0.15
N ILE A 9 -8.13 -10.69 -0.75
CA ILE A 9 -8.12 -10.28 -2.16
C ILE A 9 -8.44 -8.79 -2.29
N ASN A 10 -9.44 -8.27 -1.56
CA ASN A 10 -9.73 -6.84 -1.56
C ASN A 10 -8.56 -6.01 -1.03
N THR A 11 -7.89 -6.45 0.05
CA THR A 11 -6.72 -5.75 0.55
C THR A 11 -5.58 -5.76 -0.48
N LEU A 12 -5.33 -6.89 -1.15
CA LEU A 12 -4.34 -6.94 -2.25
C LEU A 12 -4.71 -5.97 -3.37
N LEU A 13 -5.96 -6.00 -3.86
CA LEU A 13 -6.42 -5.13 -4.94
C LEU A 13 -6.38 -3.64 -4.59
N VAL A 14 -6.45 -3.26 -3.32
CA VAL A 14 -6.29 -1.85 -2.88
C VAL A 14 -4.82 -1.47 -2.71
N VAL A 15 -4.00 -2.36 -2.12
CA VAL A 15 -2.59 -2.09 -1.84
C VAL A 15 -1.77 -2.00 -3.13
N ILE A 16 -2.07 -2.84 -4.12
CA ILE A 16 -1.38 -2.85 -5.42
C ILE A 16 -1.39 -1.46 -6.10
N PRO A 17 -2.54 -0.84 -6.44
CA PRO A 17 -2.56 0.47 -7.08
C PRO A 17 -2.00 1.58 -6.17
N MET A 18 -2.23 1.51 -4.87
CA MET A 18 -1.72 2.52 -3.93
C MET A 18 -0.19 2.55 -3.87
N THR A 19 0.44 1.37 -3.81
CA THR A 19 1.90 1.24 -3.83
C THR A 19 2.50 1.60 -5.18
N LEU A 20 1.78 1.33 -6.27
CA LEU A 20 2.20 1.64 -7.63
C LEU A 20 2.24 3.17 -7.86
N ILE A 21 1.20 3.89 -7.42
CA ILE A 21 1.17 5.36 -7.45
C ILE A 21 2.30 5.95 -6.60
N MET A 22 2.50 5.47 -5.37
CA MET A 22 3.57 5.95 -4.48
C MET A 22 4.97 5.70 -5.07
N ALA A 23 5.22 4.50 -5.59
CA ALA A 23 6.50 4.17 -6.21
C ALA A 23 6.76 5.05 -7.45
N PHE A 24 5.73 5.29 -8.27
CA PHE A 24 5.81 6.14 -9.45
C PHE A 24 6.14 7.60 -9.08
N VAL A 25 5.33 8.20 -8.22
CA VAL A 25 5.51 9.59 -7.77
C VAL A 25 6.84 9.77 -7.04
N GLY A 26 7.20 8.82 -6.17
CA GLY A 26 8.45 8.86 -5.42
C GLY A 26 9.68 8.82 -6.32
N LEU A 27 9.69 7.96 -7.34
CA LEU A 27 10.83 7.88 -8.26
C LEU A 27 10.87 9.03 -9.25
N MET A 28 9.74 9.49 -9.76
CA MET A 28 9.69 10.70 -10.59
C MET A 28 10.25 11.92 -9.84
N ARG A 29 9.87 12.10 -8.58
CA ARG A 29 10.33 13.23 -7.76
C ARG A 29 11.83 13.17 -7.45
N ASN A 30 12.36 11.99 -7.14
CA ASN A 30 13.73 11.85 -6.66
C ASN A 30 14.76 11.65 -7.78
N TYR A 31 14.39 10.98 -8.87
CA TYR A 31 15.33 10.56 -9.91
C TYR A 31 14.96 11.06 -11.32
N GLY A 32 13.74 11.57 -11.53
CA GLY A 32 13.24 11.93 -12.86
C GLY A 32 13.17 10.74 -13.83
N PHE A 33 12.89 10.99 -15.11
CA PHE A 33 12.90 9.96 -16.17
C PHE A 33 14.30 9.70 -16.73
N GLY A 34 15.22 9.29 -15.86
CA GLY A 34 16.57 8.89 -16.28
C GLY A 34 16.62 7.50 -16.92
N GLU A 35 17.80 7.12 -17.44
CA GLU A 35 18.04 5.75 -17.91
C GLU A 35 17.81 4.73 -16.78
N ALA A 36 17.18 3.62 -17.14
CA ALA A 36 16.74 2.57 -16.21
C ALA A 36 15.72 3.02 -15.12
N TRP A 37 15.07 4.18 -15.26
CA TRP A 37 14.00 4.61 -14.32
C TRP A 37 12.90 3.54 -14.19
N PHE A 38 12.47 2.93 -15.30
CA PHE A 38 11.46 1.88 -15.28
C PHE A 38 11.91 0.61 -14.55
N LEU A 39 13.19 0.21 -14.70
CA LEU A 39 13.76 -0.94 -13.98
C LEU A 39 13.90 -0.65 -12.48
N LYS A 40 14.34 0.56 -12.12
CA LYS A 40 14.36 1.03 -10.72
C LYS A 40 12.96 1.08 -10.13
N PHE A 41 11.97 1.48 -10.92
CA PHE A 41 10.56 1.46 -10.56
C PHE A 41 10.04 0.06 -10.27
N LEU A 42 10.22 -0.89 -11.19
CA LEU A 42 9.76 -2.25 -10.96
C LEU A 42 10.46 -2.91 -9.77
N ASN A 43 11.78 -2.70 -9.60
CA ASN A 43 12.51 -3.23 -8.45
C ASN A 43 12.03 -2.63 -7.12
N ALA A 44 11.91 -1.30 -7.05
CA ALA A 44 11.44 -0.64 -5.83
C ALA A 44 9.98 -1.04 -5.51
N TRP A 45 9.11 -1.05 -6.52
CA TRP A 45 7.71 -1.42 -6.37
C TRP A 45 7.53 -2.88 -5.93
N SER A 46 8.30 -3.81 -6.50
CA SER A 46 8.26 -5.24 -6.14
C SER A 46 8.65 -5.48 -4.68
N VAL A 47 9.59 -4.70 -4.13
CA VAL A 47 9.96 -4.77 -2.71
C VAL A 47 8.93 -4.07 -1.81
N MET A 48 8.34 -2.95 -2.26
CA MET A 48 7.34 -2.20 -1.48
C MET A 48 6.02 -2.94 -1.32
N LEU A 49 5.58 -3.70 -2.33
CA LEU A 49 4.30 -4.41 -2.33
C LEU A 49 4.14 -5.41 -1.16
N PRO A 50 5.08 -6.35 -0.91
CA PRO A 50 4.96 -7.28 0.22
C PRO A 50 5.06 -6.55 1.57
N VAL A 51 5.92 -5.53 1.69
CA VAL A 51 6.06 -4.73 2.92
C VAL A 51 4.77 -3.98 3.25
N ALA A 52 4.17 -3.33 2.25
CA ALA A 52 2.90 -2.61 2.40
C ALA A 52 1.75 -3.56 2.71
N TYR A 53 1.70 -4.72 2.07
CA TYR A 53 0.68 -5.74 2.34
C TYR A 53 0.73 -6.23 3.79
N LEU A 54 1.91 -6.58 4.30
CA LEU A 54 2.09 -6.97 5.69
C LEU A 54 1.73 -5.83 6.66
N SER A 55 2.16 -4.61 6.34
CA SER A 55 1.87 -3.42 7.16
C SER A 55 0.37 -3.14 7.24
N ALA A 56 -0.38 -3.36 6.16
CA ALA A 56 -1.83 -3.15 6.12
C ALA A 56 -2.56 -4.00 7.18
N PHE A 57 -2.14 -5.24 7.44
CA PHE A 57 -2.74 -6.07 8.48
C PHE A 57 -2.56 -5.53 9.89
N ILE A 58 -1.48 -4.81 10.15
CA ILE A 58 -1.19 -4.21 11.45
C ILE A 58 -1.85 -2.82 11.57
N ILE A 59 -1.77 -2.02 10.52
CA ILE A 59 -2.22 -0.63 10.50
C ILE A 59 -3.75 -0.55 10.45
N ILE A 60 -4.44 -1.33 9.60
CA ILE A 60 -5.90 -1.28 9.45
C ILE A 60 -6.64 -1.46 10.80
N PRO A 61 -6.38 -2.49 11.62
CA PRO A 61 -7.09 -2.65 12.90
C PRO A 61 -6.71 -1.57 13.91
N ARG A 62 -5.46 -1.08 13.90
CA ARG A 62 -5.03 0.01 14.79
C ARG A 62 -5.68 1.35 14.41
N ALA A 63 -5.68 1.69 13.12
CA ALA A 63 -6.33 2.88 12.60
C ALA A 63 -7.83 2.87 12.90
N ARG A 64 -8.49 1.72 12.75
CA ARG A 64 -9.90 1.58 13.14
C ARG A 64 -10.13 1.84 14.63
N LYS A 65 -9.31 1.26 15.52
CA LYS A 65 -9.39 1.53 16.97
C LYS A 65 -9.16 3.00 17.31
N LEU A 66 -8.25 3.67 16.60
CA LEU A 66 -7.99 5.11 16.78
C LEU A 66 -9.18 5.96 16.31
N ALA A 67 -9.74 5.65 15.14
CA ALA A 67 -10.90 6.33 14.61
C ALA A 67 -12.11 6.20 15.56
N GLU A 68 -12.37 4.98 16.05
CA GLU A 68 -13.42 4.72 17.05
C GLU A 68 -13.19 5.55 18.33
N LYS A 69 -11.97 5.63 18.86
CA LYS A 69 -11.64 6.46 20.02
C LYS A 69 -11.88 7.96 19.80
N ILE A 70 -11.64 8.46 18.59
CA ILE A 70 -11.86 9.88 18.25
C ILE A 70 -13.35 10.16 18.14
N THR A 71 -14.10 9.28 17.45
CA THR A 71 -15.55 9.46 17.24
C THR A 71 -16.38 9.27 18.52
N THR A 72 -15.95 8.41 19.46
CA THR A 72 -16.67 8.18 20.73
C THR A 72 -16.41 9.29 21.77
N LYS A 73 -15.57 10.28 21.45
CA LYS A 73 -15.27 11.43 22.33
C LYS A 73 -16.10 12.68 21.99
N SER A 74 -17.13 12.54 21.14
CA SER A 74 -18.09 13.60 20.81
C SER A 74 -19.44 13.35 21.44
#